data_AF-A0A0J0XIM7-F1
#
_entry.id   AF-A0A0J0XIM7-F1
#
_cell.length_a   1.000
_cell.length_b   1.000
_cell.length_c   1.000
_cell.angle_alpha   90.00
_cell.angle_beta   90.00
_cell.angle_gamma   90.00
#
_symmetry.space_group_name_H-M   'P 1'
#
loop_
_entity.id
_entity.type
_entity.pdbx_description
1 polymer ?
#
loop_
_entity_poly.entity_id
_entity_poly.type
_entity_poly.pdbx_seq_one_letter_code
_entity_poly.pdbx_strand_id
1 'polypeptide(L)'
;MSARAARSFAAAAESLAPVYGHVPPLLAPLHPYAPVGALDVFGAARLSMGVNWVASDTKGRPRASYLQEALGMLIVVFGGETFLALCTGTPPSWLVNPTFVFLFAGVHFALTRTPLRALVPAKPNYLMELALAPLDAIGRTLLLTRFSIVPLLHPPEGAKVLPATPSTLLLVPFILAVPFAALIFSGTNWFAPQMELSTPNELKPGGWMAVDAWIAVVIPVLFLSLVGPVRGWPWGLGTHMSEDAAIVLCAVVAIVSFVGRTVYNLGGTEEPVKKSSKKKSKKA
;
A
#
# COMPACT_ATOMS: atom_id res chain seq x y z
N MET A 1 -7.17 15.23 -27.62
CA MET A 1 -8.52 15.42 -27.02
C MET A 1 -8.95 16.86 -27.27
N SER A 2 -10.16 17.12 -27.75
CA SER A 2 -10.65 18.49 -27.94
C SER A 2 -10.77 19.19 -26.58
N ALA A 3 -10.43 20.49 -26.49
CA ALA A 3 -10.52 21.27 -25.25
C ALA A 3 -11.94 21.25 -24.63
N ARG A 4 -12.96 21.03 -25.45
CA ARG A 4 -14.35 20.85 -24.99
C ARG A 4 -14.54 19.51 -24.27
N ALA A 5 -13.97 18.42 -24.80
CA ALA A 5 -14.02 17.11 -24.18
C ALA A 5 -13.27 17.11 -22.83
N ALA A 6 -12.12 17.81 -22.74
CA ALA A 6 -11.38 17.97 -21.49
C ALA A 6 -12.19 18.68 -20.40
N ARG A 7 -12.87 19.77 -20.76
CA ARG A 7 -13.75 20.48 -19.82
C ARG A 7 -14.97 19.66 -19.39
N SER A 8 -15.58 18.93 -20.32
CA SER A 8 -16.72 18.04 -20.00
C SER A 8 -16.31 16.91 -19.06
N PHE A 9 -15.13 16.32 -19.30
CA PHE A 9 -14.56 15.31 -18.42
C PHE A 9 -14.22 15.87 -17.04
N ALA A 10 -13.59 17.06 -17.00
CA ALA A 10 -13.30 17.77 -15.75
C ALA A 10 -14.57 18.03 -14.93
N ALA A 11 -15.62 18.57 -15.55
CA ALA A 11 -16.89 18.82 -14.87
C ALA A 11 -17.53 17.53 -14.34
N ALA A 12 -17.46 16.43 -15.10
CA ALA A 12 -17.95 15.13 -14.65
C ALA A 12 -17.12 14.59 -13.46
N ALA A 13 -15.79 14.74 -13.48
CA ALA A 13 -14.95 14.32 -12.37
C ALA A 13 -15.14 15.18 -11.11
N GLU A 14 -15.34 16.49 -11.25
CA GLU A 14 -15.66 17.38 -10.13
C GLU A 14 -16.98 17.00 -9.45
N SER A 15 -17.94 16.45 -10.20
CA SER A 15 -19.17 15.90 -9.60
C SER A 15 -18.92 14.72 -8.66
N LEU A 16 -17.73 14.09 -8.73
CA LEU A 16 -17.27 13.05 -7.82
C LEU A 16 -16.49 13.59 -6.62
N ALA A 17 -16.09 14.87 -6.61
CA ALA A 17 -15.38 15.47 -5.47
C ALA A 17 -16.12 15.30 -4.13
N PRO A 18 -17.48 15.42 -4.05
CA PRO A 18 -18.20 15.16 -2.81
C PRO A 18 -18.01 13.73 -2.26
N VAL A 19 -17.69 12.74 -3.10
CA VAL A 19 -17.39 11.37 -2.66
C VAL A 19 -16.16 11.34 -1.76
N TYR A 20 -15.20 12.24 -1.99
CA TYR A 20 -14.05 12.41 -1.11
C TYR A 20 -14.46 12.77 0.32
N GLY A 21 -15.62 13.41 0.53
CA GLY A 21 -16.16 13.71 1.85
C GLY A 21 -16.42 12.48 2.74
N HIS A 22 -16.47 11.27 2.15
CA HIS A 22 -16.56 10.01 2.89
C HIS A 22 -15.21 9.45 3.37
N VAL A 23 -14.09 9.99 2.89
CA VAL A 23 -12.74 9.55 3.28
C VAL A 23 -12.31 10.10 4.64
N PRO A 24 -12.47 11.40 4.96
CA PRO A 24 -12.07 11.94 6.27
C PRO A 24 -12.64 11.18 7.48
N PRO A 25 -13.92 10.75 7.50
CA PRO A 25 -14.44 9.92 8.58
C PRO A 25 -13.68 8.60 8.78
N LEU A 26 -13.13 8.00 7.73
CA LEU A 26 -12.33 6.77 7.81
C LEU A 26 -10.92 7.02 8.38
N LEU A 27 -10.43 8.24 8.26
CA LEU A 27 -9.15 8.71 8.82
C LEU A 27 -9.33 9.33 10.21
N ALA A 28 -10.57 9.62 10.62
CA ALA A 28 -10.84 10.25 11.90
C ALA A 28 -10.49 9.29 13.06
N PRO A 29 -9.95 9.81 14.18
CA PRO A 29 -9.65 9.02 15.37
C PRO A 29 -10.85 8.18 15.83
N LEU A 30 -10.66 6.86 15.95
CA LEU A 30 -11.67 5.96 16.52
C LEU A 30 -11.90 6.21 18.01
N HIS A 31 -10.89 6.73 18.72
CA HIS A 31 -10.95 6.98 20.15
C HIS A 31 -10.17 8.25 20.52
N PRO A 32 -10.64 9.07 21.49
CA PRO A 32 -9.93 10.30 21.91
C PRO A 32 -8.49 10.08 22.37
N TYR A 33 -8.20 8.91 22.94
CA TYR A 33 -6.85 8.54 23.41
C TYR A 33 -6.04 7.69 22.41
N ALA A 34 -6.64 7.31 21.27
CA ALA A 34 -5.95 6.57 20.22
C ALA A 34 -6.24 7.27 18.88
N PRO A 35 -5.38 8.21 18.44
CA PRO A 35 -5.56 8.99 17.22
C PRO A 35 -5.27 8.14 15.97
N VAL A 36 -6.03 7.06 15.83
CA VAL A 36 -5.90 6.03 14.79
C VAL A 36 -7.22 5.95 14.05
N GLY A 37 -7.18 6.08 12.73
CA GLY A 37 -8.35 5.94 11.87
C GLY A 37 -8.73 4.49 11.62
N ALA A 38 -9.97 4.26 11.19
CA ALA A 38 -10.42 2.94 10.74
C ALA A 38 -9.54 2.38 9.61
N LEU A 39 -9.10 3.25 8.70
CA LEU A 39 -8.24 2.87 7.58
C LEU A 39 -6.85 2.41 8.06
N ASP A 40 -6.33 2.99 9.14
CA ASP A 40 -5.02 2.61 9.70
C ASP A 40 -5.09 1.24 10.37
N VAL A 41 -6.16 0.97 11.14
CA VAL A 41 -6.42 -0.36 11.72
C VAL A 41 -6.55 -1.41 10.61
N PHE A 42 -7.27 -1.07 9.55
CA PHE A 42 -7.41 -1.92 8.38
C PHE A 42 -6.06 -2.20 7.71
N GLY A 43 -5.26 -1.16 7.46
CA GLY A 43 -3.92 -1.27 6.88
C GLY A 43 -3.00 -2.15 7.72
N ALA A 44 -3.00 -1.94 9.04
CA ALA A 44 -2.25 -2.75 10.00
C ALA A 44 -2.68 -4.22 9.97
N ALA A 45 -3.98 -4.49 9.94
CA ALA A 45 -4.51 -5.85 9.84
C ALA A 45 -4.12 -6.51 8.51
N ARG A 46 -4.31 -5.81 7.38
CA ARG A 46 -4.00 -6.32 6.03
C ARG A 46 -2.53 -6.67 5.87
N LEU A 47 -1.64 -5.79 6.35
CA LEU A 47 -0.21 -6.04 6.30
C LEU A 47 0.16 -7.23 7.20
N SER A 48 -0.36 -7.28 8.43
CA SER A 48 -0.13 -8.40 9.36
C SER A 48 -0.57 -9.74 8.76
N MET A 49 -1.71 -9.79 8.05
CA MET A 49 -2.16 -10.99 7.32
C MET A 49 -1.16 -11.40 6.24
N GLY A 50 -0.68 -10.44 5.45
CA GLY A 50 0.33 -10.68 4.41
C GLY A 50 1.63 -11.24 4.99
N VAL A 51 2.15 -10.61 6.05
CA VAL A 51 3.33 -11.09 6.78
C VAL A 51 3.09 -12.49 7.32
N ASN A 52 1.92 -12.75 7.91
CA ASN A 52 1.58 -14.06 8.45
C ASN A 52 1.54 -15.15 7.37
N TRP A 53 1.05 -14.86 6.16
CA TRP A 53 1.08 -15.82 5.06
C TRP A 53 2.49 -16.15 4.61
N VAL A 54 3.34 -15.13 4.44
CA VAL A 54 4.76 -15.33 4.07
C VAL A 54 5.49 -16.09 5.18
N ALA A 55 5.30 -15.71 6.45
CA ALA A 55 5.94 -16.34 7.58
C ALA A 55 5.39 -17.76 7.90
N SER A 56 4.19 -18.10 7.40
CA SER A 56 3.61 -19.44 7.56
C SER A 56 3.94 -20.37 6.38
N ASP A 57 4.36 -19.83 5.23
CA ASP A 57 4.85 -20.62 4.09
C ASP A 57 6.30 -21.07 4.30
N THR A 58 6.55 -21.80 5.39
CA THR A 58 7.92 -22.13 5.79
C THR A 58 8.50 -23.34 5.05
N LYS A 59 7.70 -24.07 4.26
CA LYS A 59 8.11 -25.32 3.57
C LYS A 59 8.91 -26.28 4.48
N GLY A 60 8.54 -26.37 5.76
CA GLY A 60 9.21 -27.19 6.77
C GLY A 60 10.34 -26.51 7.55
N ARG A 61 10.66 -25.24 7.25
CA ARG A 61 11.59 -24.41 8.03
C ARG A 61 10.92 -23.90 9.31
N PRO A 62 11.69 -23.53 10.35
CA PRO A 62 11.13 -22.82 11.49
C PRO A 62 10.55 -21.47 11.04
N ARG A 63 9.69 -20.88 11.88
CA ARG A 63 9.13 -19.54 11.65
C ARG A 63 10.04 -18.49 12.29
N ALA A 64 10.09 -17.29 11.73
CA ALA A 64 10.83 -16.18 12.31
C ALA A 64 10.30 -15.80 13.71
N SER A 65 11.17 -15.18 14.51
CA SER A 65 10.77 -14.67 15.82
C SER A 65 9.73 -13.56 15.67
N TYR A 66 8.90 -13.34 16.69
CA TYR A 66 7.92 -12.26 16.67
C TYR A 66 8.58 -10.89 16.46
N LEU A 67 9.67 -10.62 17.18
CA LEU A 67 10.39 -9.36 17.08
C LEU A 67 10.91 -9.13 15.66
N GLN A 68 11.42 -10.18 15.01
CA GLN A 68 11.92 -10.10 13.64
C GLN A 68 10.78 -9.84 12.64
N GLU A 69 9.62 -10.49 12.80
CA GLU A 69 8.44 -10.21 11.98
C GLU A 69 7.93 -8.77 12.17
N ALA A 70 7.86 -8.32 13.43
CA ALA A 70 7.42 -6.97 13.78
C ALA A 70 8.38 -5.91 13.22
N LEU A 71 9.69 -6.09 13.36
CA LEU A 71 10.69 -5.19 12.78
C LEU A 71 10.64 -5.20 11.25
N GLY A 72 10.54 -6.36 10.62
CA GLY A 72 10.40 -6.47 9.16
C GLY A 72 9.16 -5.73 8.65
N MET A 73 8.04 -5.84 9.36
CA MET A 73 6.82 -5.10 9.06
C MET A 73 6.98 -3.59 9.26
N LEU A 74 7.63 -3.14 10.35
CA LEU A 74 7.88 -1.72 10.59
C LEU A 74 8.81 -1.10 9.53
N ILE A 75 9.80 -1.85 9.05
CA ILE A 75 10.64 -1.45 7.91
C ILE A 75 9.78 -1.31 6.64
N VAL A 76 8.79 -2.18 6.44
CA VAL A 76 7.88 -2.07 5.29
C VAL A 76 7.01 -0.82 5.37
N VAL A 77 6.53 -0.45 6.55
CA VAL A 77 5.66 0.72 6.75
C VAL A 77 6.45 2.03 6.74
N PHE A 78 7.54 2.09 7.50
CA PHE A 78 8.27 3.33 7.78
C PHE A 78 9.61 3.45 7.05
N GLY A 79 10.03 2.44 6.29
CA GLY A 79 11.35 2.43 5.63
C GLY A 79 11.52 3.56 4.63
N GLY A 80 10.50 3.84 3.81
CA GLY A 80 10.52 4.94 2.85
C GLY A 80 10.59 6.31 3.54
N GLU A 81 9.79 6.51 4.58
CA GLU A 81 9.81 7.75 5.36
C GLU A 81 11.16 7.95 6.08
N THR A 82 11.70 6.88 6.68
CA THR A 82 12.99 6.91 7.37
C THR A 82 14.12 7.28 6.41
N PHE A 83 14.09 6.76 5.19
CA PHE A 83 15.04 7.11 4.15
C PHE A 83 14.92 8.59 3.75
N LEU A 84 13.70 9.09 3.53
CA LEU A 84 13.48 10.50 3.19
C LEU A 84 13.91 11.43 4.33
N ALA A 85 13.58 11.07 5.57
CA ALA A 85 13.97 11.78 6.79
C ALA A 85 15.50 11.87 6.92
N LEU A 86 16.22 10.80 6.58
CA LEU A 86 17.68 10.80 6.50
C LEU A 86 18.19 11.78 5.43
N CYS A 87 17.57 11.81 4.24
CA CYS A 87 17.95 12.71 3.16
C CYS A 87 17.67 14.19 3.48
N THR A 88 16.62 14.49 4.25
CA THR A 88 16.23 15.86 4.63
C THR A 88 16.86 16.32 5.96
N GLY A 89 17.49 15.42 6.70
CA GLY A 89 18.00 15.70 8.04
C GLY A 89 16.89 16.02 9.04
N THR A 90 15.71 15.45 8.87
CA THR A 90 14.57 15.59 9.79
C THR A 90 14.34 14.29 10.55
N PRO A 91 13.85 14.30 11.79
CA PRO A 91 13.44 13.06 12.46
C PRO A 91 12.22 12.44 11.74
N PRO A 92 12.16 11.11 11.56
CA PRO A 92 10.99 10.46 10.99
C PRO A 92 9.81 10.51 11.97
N SER A 93 8.57 10.51 11.45
CA SER A 93 7.35 10.70 12.26
C SER A 93 7.18 9.63 13.34
N TRP A 94 7.56 8.39 13.05
CA TRP A 94 7.46 7.29 14.02
C TRP A 94 8.36 7.45 15.25
N LEU A 95 9.44 8.25 15.13
CA LEU A 95 10.31 8.58 16.26
C LEU A 95 9.71 9.71 17.13
N VAL A 96 8.97 10.63 16.50
CA VAL A 96 8.30 11.74 17.19
C VAL A 96 6.99 11.26 17.84
N ASN A 97 6.23 10.43 17.13
CA ASN A 97 4.98 9.86 17.59
C ASN A 97 4.93 8.34 17.26
N PRO A 98 5.23 7.46 18.23
CA PRO A 98 5.28 6.03 18.01
C PRO A 98 3.89 5.37 18.01
N THR A 99 2.78 6.13 18.00
CA THR A 99 1.42 5.57 18.04
C THR A 99 1.20 4.53 16.94
N PHE A 100 1.61 4.82 15.71
CA PHE A 100 1.49 3.88 14.59
C PHE A 100 2.43 2.69 14.72
N VAL A 101 3.62 2.85 15.31
CA VAL A 101 4.53 1.72 15.60
C VAL A 101 3.83 0.72 16.52
N PHE A 102 3.22 1.20 17.60
CA PHE A 102 2.48 0.37 18.53
C PHE A 102 1.21 -0.23 17.92
N LEU A 103 0.51 0.52 17.07
CA LEU A 103 -0.66 0.01 16.34
C LEU A 103 -0.28 -1.19 15.47
N PHE A 104 0.70 -1.03 14.57
CA PHE A 104 1.09 -2.09 13.65
C PHE A 104 1.64 -3.30 14.42
N ALA A 105 2.56 -3.09 15.36
CA ALA A 105 3.10 -4.18 16.18
C ALA A 105 2.01 -4.89 17.00
N GLY A 106 1.10 -4.13 17.63
CA GLY A 106 0.02 -4.66 18.45
C GLY A 106 -0.99 -5.48 17.64
N VAL A 107 -1.42 -4.97 16.48
CA VAL A 107 -2.31 -5.70 15.57
C VAL A 107 -1.63 -6.97 15.04
N HIS A 108 -0.33 -6.90 14.69
CA HIS A 108 0.42 -8.07 14.27
C HIS A 108 0.54 -9.12 15.37
N PHE A 109 0.83 -8.71 16.60
CA PHE A 109 0.85 -9.60 17.76
C PHE A 109 -0.51 -10.27 17.96
N ALA A 110 -1.58 -9.47 17.96
CA ALA A 110 -2.94 -9.96 18.11
C ALA A 110 -3.27 -11.02 17.05
N LEU A 111 -2.99 -10.74 15.77
CA LEU A 111 -3.37 -11.64 14.67
C LEU A 111 -2.45 -12.86 14.51
N THR A 112 -1.21 -12.83 15.01
CA THR A 112 -0.24 -13.93 14.78
C THR A 112 0.08 -14.76 16.01
N ARG A 113 0.00 -14.18 17.22
CA ARG A 113 0.44 -14.82 18.47
C ARG A 113 -0.70 -15.10 19.45
N THR A 114 -1.91 -14.62 19.18
CA THR A 114 -3.09 -14.91 20.02
C THR A 114 -4.06 -15.86 19.32
N PRO A 115 -5.06 -16.42 20.03
CA PRO A 115 -6.12 -17.24 19.43
C PRO A 115 -6.92 -16.52 18.33
N LEU A 116 -6.86 -15.18 18.24
CA LEU A 116 -7.48 -14.42 17.16
C LEU A 116 -6.95 -14.80 15.77
N ARG A 117 -5.78 -15.45 15.69
CA ARG A 117 -5.28 -16.05 14.45
C ARG A 117 -6.31 -16.96 13.78
N ALA A 118 -7.16 -17.64 14.54
CA ALA A 118 -8.20 -18.51 14.00
C ALA A 118 -9.28 -17.76 13.20
N LEU A 119 -9.41 -16.43 13.39
CA LEU A 119 -10.33 -15.57 12.64
C LEU A 119 -9.79 -15.17 11.27
N VAL A 120 -8.49 -15.33 11.04
CA VAL A 120 -7.82 -14.96 9.79
C VAL A 120 -7.54 -16.23 8.98
N PRO A 121 -7.83 -16.25 7.67
CA PRO A 121 -7.55 -17.41 6.85
C PRO A 121 -6.04 -17.65 6.75
N ALA A 122 -5.64 -18.93 6.85
CA ALA A 122 -4.24 -19.34 6.78
C ALA A 122 -3.60 -19.09 5.40
N LYS A 123 -4.41 -18.90 4.36
CA LYS A 123 -4.00 -18.62 2.98
C LYS A 123 -4.87 -17.51 2.38
N PRO A 124 -4.35 -16.75 1.39
CA PRO A 124 -5.17 -15.80 0.65
C PRO A 124 -6.34 -16.52 -0.01
N ASN A 125 -7.56 -16.02 0.20
CA ASN A 125 -8.78 -16.49 -0.44
C ASN A 125 -9.21 -15.44 -1.47
N TYR A 126 -9.59 -15.86 -2.68
CA TYR A 126 -10.08 -15.00 -3.75
C TYR A 126 -11.14 -13.99 -3.26
N LEU A 127 -12.20 -14.45 -2.59
CA LEU A 127 -13.31 -13.57 -2.19
C LEU A 127 -12.86 -12.52 -1.16
N MET A 128 -11.98 -12.93 -0.24
CA MET A 128 -11.44 -12.02 0.76
C MET A 128 -10.49 -11.00 0.11
N GLU A 129 -9.56 -11.44 -0.74
CA GLU A 129 -8.65 -10.55 -1.46
C GLU A 129 -9.41 -9.59 -2.38
N LEU A 130 -10.51 -10.03 -2.98
CA LEU A 130 -11.34 -9.19 -3.83
C LEU A 130 -12.06 -8.11 -3.02
N ALA A 131 -12.58 -8.46 -1.84
CA ALA A 131 -13.22 -7.52 -0.93
C ALA A 131 -12.22 -6.52 -0.31
N LEU A 132 -10.99 -6.95 -0.06
CA LEU A 132 -9.93 -6.12 0.54
C LEU A 132 -9.23 -5.22 -0.49
N ALA A 133 -9.23 -5.59 -1.78
CA ALA A 133 -8.52 -4.87 -2.84
C ALA A 133 -8.92 -3.39 -2.97
N PRO A 134 -10.21 -2.99 -2.87
CA PRO A 134 -10.57 -1.58 -2.97
C PRO A 134 -10.05 -0.73 -1.82
N LEU A 135 -10.08 -1.27 -0.58
CA LEU A 135 -9.60 -0.55 0.59
C LEU A 135 -8.06 -0.39 0.58
N ASP A 136 -7.34 -1.42 0.14
CA ASP A 136 -5.89 -1.35 -0.11
C ASP A 136 -5.55 -0.31 -1.19
N ALA A 137 -6.32 -0.31 -2.29
CA ALA A 137 -6.17 0.69 -3.35
C ALA A 137 -6.42 2.13 -2.86
N ILE A 138 -7.47 2.37 -2.07
CA ILE A 138 -7.76 3.69 -1.50
C ILE A 138 -6.61 4.15 -0.58
N GLY A 139 -6.18 3.29 0.34
CA GLY A 139 -5.06 3.60 1.25
C GLY A 139 -3.78 3.95 0.49
N ARG A 140 -3.47 3.19 -0.57
CA ARG A 140 -2.32 3.45 -1.44
C ARG A 140 -2.46 4.73 -2.25
N THR A 141 -3.63 5.03 -2.79
CA THR A 141 -3.85 6.29 -3.49
C THR A 141 -3.64 7.47 -2.55
N LEU A 142 -4.16 7.43 -1.33
CA LEU A 142 -3.94 8.50 -0.33
C LEU A 142 -2.46 8.67 0.01
N LEU A 143 -1.73 7.56 0.19
CA LEU A 143 -0.28 7.58 0.41
C LEU A 143 0.47 8.21 -0.78
N LEU A 144 0.10 7.85 -2.01
CA LEU A 144 0.74 8.29 -3.26
C LEU A 144 0.39 9.71 -3.69
N THR A 145 -0.66 10.29 -3.12
CA THR A 145 -1.14 11.63 -3.49
C THR A 145 -1.15 12.55 -2.29
N ARG A 146 -2.14 12.40 -1.41
CA ARG A 146 -2.40 13.28 -0.28
C ARG A 146 -1.28 13.31 0.76
N PHE A 147 -0.65 12.18 1.06
CA PHE A 147 0.39 12.13 2.09
C PHE A 147 1.81 12.30 1.56
N SER A 148 2.01 12.33 0.24
CA SER A 148 3.34 12.45 -0.36
C SER A 148 3.48 13.67 -1.28
N ILE A 149 2.56 13.87 -2.24
CA ILE A 149 2.64 14.96 -3.22
C ILE A 149 2.09 16.26 -2.64
N VAL A 150 0.93 16.23 -2.00
CA VAL A 150 0.28 17.45 -1.47
C VAL A 150 1.20 18.21 -0.49
N PRO A 151 1.94 17.56 0.44
CA PRO A 151 2.89 18.25 1.31
C PRO A 151 4.10 18.85 0.57
N LEU A 152 4.46 18.33 -0.61
CA LEU A 152 5.51 18.92 -1.45
C LEU A 152 5.01 20.17 -2.20
N LEU A 153 3.74 20.16 -2.61
CA LEU A 153 3.10 21.30 -3.28
C LEU A 153 2.78 22.42 -2.30
N HIS A 154 2.32 22.05 -1.10
CA HIS A 154 1.91 22.96 -0.03
C HIS A 154 2.68 22.63 1.25
N PRO A 155 3.98 22.98 1.32
CA PRO A 155 4.78 22.71 2.50
C PRO A 155 4.21 23.47 3.71
N PRO A 156 4.06 22.82 4.88
CA PRO A 156 3.65 23.50 6.09
C PRO A 156 4.66 24.60 6.45
N GLU A 157 4.18 25.70 7.03
CA GLU A 157 5.04 26.81 7.43
C GLU A 157 6.15 26.32 8.36
N GLY A 158 7.41 26.63 8.02
CA GLY A 158 8.59 26.25 8.80
C GLY A 158 9.08 24.79 8.59
N ALA A 159 8.40 23.97 7.79
CA ALA A 159 8.84 22.62 7.50
C ALA A 159 10.01 22.60 6.49
N LYS A 160 11.06 21.83 6.81
CA LYS A 160 12.15 21.53 5.85
C LYS A 160 11.68 20.46 4.89
N VAL A 161 11.12 20.88 3.76
CA VAL A 161 10.59 19.98 2.72
C VAL A 161 11.50 20.03 1.48
N LEU A 162 11.60 18.90 0.77
CA LEU A 162 12.29 18.84 -0.52
C LEU A 162 11.63 19.79 -1.52
N PRO A 163 12.40 20.43 -2.41
CA PRO A 163 11.83 21.34 -3.40
C PRO A 163 10.91 20.57 -4.35
N ALA A 164 9.75 21.14 -4.71
CA ALA A 164 8.87 20.58 -5.74
C ALA A 164 9.53 20.71 -7.13
N THR A 165 10.14 19.63 -7.57
CA THR A 165 10.76 19.43 -8.89
C THR A 165 10.11 18.20 -9.53
N PRO A 166 10.17 18.02 -10.86
CA PRO A 166 9.59 16.83 -11.49
C PRO A 166 10.11 15.53 -10.86
N SER A 167 11.40 15.49 -10.54
CA SER A 167 12.04 14.32 -9.93
C SER A 167 11.55 14.05 -8.51
N THR A 168 11.45 15.08 -7.66
CA THR A 168 10.99 14.89 -6.27
C THR A 168 9.52 14.52 -6.21
N LEU A 169 8.68 15.11 -7.07
CA LEU A 169 7.25 14.82 -7.16
C LEU A 169 6.95 13.38 -7.60
N LEU A 170 7.90 12.69 -8.25
CA LEU A 170 7.77 11.28 -8.63
C LEU A 170 8.52 10.34 -7.67
N LEU A 171 9.73 10.71 -7.24
CA LEU A 171 10.56 9.85 -6.41
C LEU A 171 10.05 9.76 -4.97
N VAL A 172 9.53 10.85 -4.39
CA VAL A 172 8.99 10.83 -3.02
C VAL A 172 7.82 9.85 -2.86
N PRO A 173 6.74 9.94 -3.66
CA PRO A 173 5.67 8.93 -3.59
C PRO A 173 6.18 7.52 -3.90
N PHE A 174 7.11 7.37 -4.85
CA PHE A 174 7.68 6.06 -5.19
C PHE A 174 8.47 5.44 -4.02
N ILE A 175 9.26 6.24 -3.30
CA ILE A 175 10.02 5.79 -2.13
C ILE A 175 9.07 5.42 -0.98
N LEU A 176 8.01 6.21 -0.77
CA LEU A 176 7.02 5.97 0.29
C LEU A 176 6.15 4.74 0.02
N ALA A 177 5.73 4.51 -1.23
CA ALA A 177 4.62 3.62 -1.55
C ALA A 177 4.99 2.18 -1.87
N VAL A 178 5.99 1.61 -1.20
CA VAL A 178 6.35 0.16 -1.18
C VAL A 178 7.62 -0.26 -1.92
N PRO A 179 8.03 0.24 -3.11
CA PRO A 179 9.22 -0.28 -3.81
C PRO A 179 10.49 -0.31 -2.95
N PHE A 180 10.76 0.75 -2.18
CA PHE A 180 11.94 0.81 -1.32
C PHE A 180 11.86 -0.19 -0.15
N ALA A 181 10.71 -0.25 0.51
CA ALA A 181 10.41 -1.21 1.57
C ALA A 181 10.50 -2.66 1.07
N ALA A 182 9.94 -2.95 -0.11
CA ALA A 182 9.94 -4.26 -0.72
C ALA A 182 11.34 -4.70 -1.18
N LEU A 183 12.16 -3.75 -1.68
CA LEU A 183 13.57 -3.99 -2.01
C LEU A 183 14.39 -4.38 -0.78
N ILE A 184 14.25 -3.64 0.32
CA ILE A 184 14.94 -3.97 1.57
C ILE A 184 14.40 -5.30 2.10
N PHE A 185 13.08 -5.44 2.15
CA PHE A 185 12.42 -6.61 2.72
C PHE A 185 12.76 -7.91 1.99
N SER A 186 12.64 -7.93 0.67
CA SER A 186 13.00 -9.10 -0.15
C SER A 186 14.51 -9.27 -0.26
N GLY A 187 15.27 -8.18 -0.15
CA GLY A 187 16.73 -8.17 -0.12
C GLY A 187 17.32 -8.82 1.13
N THR A 188 16.74 -8.63 2.30
CA THR A 188 17.29 -9.12 3.59
C THR A 188 16.50 -10.30 4.17
N ASN A 189 15.40 -10.70 3.52
CA ASN A 189 14.60 -11.87 3.87
C ASN A 189 14.17 -11.90 5.35
N TRP A 190 13.64 -10.78 5.86
CA TRP A 190 13.29 -10.61 7.28
C TRP A 190 12.31 -11.66 7.84
N PHE A 191 11.57 -12.39 7.01
CA PHE A 191 10.63 -13.43 7.48
C PHE A 191 11.20 -14.84 7.44
N ALA A 192 12.45 -15.02 7.02
CA ALA A 192 13.16 -16.29 7.20
C ALA A 192 13.76 -16.39 8.62
N PRO A 193 13.95 -17.61 9.15
CA PRO A 193 14.59 -17.82 10.46
C PRO A 193 15.99 -17.24 10.59
N GLN A 194 16.71 -17.20 9.47
CA GLN A 194 18.03 -16.59 9.35
C GLN A 194 17.92 -15.49 8.31
N MET A 195 18.42 -14.30 8.65
CA MET A 195 18.50 -13.20 7.71
C MET A 195 19.55 -13.54 6.65
N GLU A 196 19.12 -13.58 5.40
CA GLU A 196 19.99 -13.87 4.26
C GLU A 196 19.83 -12.74 3.26
N LEU A 197 20.97 -12.26 2.75
CA LEU A 197 20.97 -11.33 1.63
C LEU A 197 20.62 -12.10 0.37
N SER A 198 19.48 -11.77 -0.22
CA SER A 198 18.99 -12.36 -1.45
C SER A 198 18.73 -11.28 -2.49
N THR A 199 18.71 -11.64 -3.77
CA THR A 199 18.30 -10.68 -4.80
C THR A 199 16.83 -10.29 -4.56
N PRO A 200 16.53 -8.99 -4.39
CA PRO A 200 15.17 -8.52 -4.23
C PRO A 200 14.27 -9.02 -5.35
N ASN A 201 13.02 -9.35 -5.03
CA ASN A 201 12.09 -9.91 -6.02
C ASN A 201 11.82 -8.92 -7.15
N GLU A 202 11.84 -7.63 -6.85
CA GLU A 202 11.63 -6.53 -7.80
C GLU A 202 12.79 -6.42 -8.81
N LEU A 203 14.00 -6.83 -8.42
CA LEU A 203 15.19 -6.83 -9.27
C LEU A 203 15.37 -8.13 -10.08
N LYS A 204 14.58 -9.17 -9.78
CA LYS A 204 14.56 -10.40 -10.58
C LYS A 204 13.88 -10.14 -11.94
N PRO A 205 14.20 -10.92 -12.98
CA PRO A 205 13.51 -10.82 -14.27
C PRO A 205 11.98 -10.92 -14.09
N GLY A 206 11.25 -9.90 -14.54
CA GLY A 206 9.79 -9.80 -14.39
C GLY A 206 9.29 -9.26 -13.05
N GLY A 207 10.17 -9.08 -12.04
CA GLY A 207 9.80 -8.51 -10.74
C GLY A 207 9.23 -7.09 -10.82
N TRP A 208 9.78 -6.28 -11.72
CA TRP A 208 9.32 -4.93 -12.03
C TRP A 208 7.92 -4.90 -12.65
N MET A 209 7.37 -6.04 -13.09
CA MET A 209 6.00 -6.12 -13.61
C MET A 209 4.94 -6.19 -12.49
N ALA A 210 5.35 -6.14 -11.22
CA ALA A 210 4.43 -6.04 -10.10
C ALA A 210 3.56 -4.79 -10.25
N VAL A 211 2.23 -4.98 -10.17
CA VAL A 211 1.25 -3.89 -10.26
C VAL A 211 1.54 -2.79 -9.25
N ASP A 212 1.98 -3.16 -8.04
CA ASP A 212 2.31 -2.24 -6.95
C ASP A 212 3.44 -1.26 -7.34
N ALA A 213 4.46 -1.75 -8.07
CA ALA A 213 5.57 -0.92 -8.52
C ALA A 213 5.11 0.09 -9.59
N TRP A 214 4.25 -0.33 -10.51
CA TRP A 214 3.71 0.54 -11.56
C TRP A 214 2.72 1.56 -11.02
N ILE A 215 1.84 1.16 -10.10
CA ILE A 215 0.86 2.06 -9.48
C ILE A 215 1.57 3.19 -8.74
N ALA A 216 2.72 2.91 -8.11
CA ALA A 216 3.53 3.92 -7.45
C ALA A 216 4.13 4.99 -8.39
N VAL A 217 4.14 4.74 -9.70
CA VAL A 217 4.57 5.71 -10.73
C VAL A 217 3.37 6.33 -11.44
N VAL A 218 2.43 5.50 -11.88
CA VAL A 218 1.28 5.91 -12.69
C VAL A 218 0.35 6.84 -11.92
N ILE A 219 0.07 6.54 -10.65
CA ILE A 219 -0.87 7.36 -9.86
C ILE A 219 -0.32 8.77 -9.59
N PRO A 220 0.93 8.97 -9.15
CA PRO A 220 1.52 10.31 -9.05
C PRO A 220 1.49 11.09 -10.37
N VAL A 221 1.90 10.49 -11.48
CA VAL A 221 1.90 11.14 -12.80
C VAL A 221 0.48 11.54 -13.20
N LEU A 222 -0.49 10.64 -13.01
CA LEU A 222 -1.90 10.91 -13.31
C LEU A 222 -2.42 12.06 -12.44
N PHE A 223 -2.21 12.00 -11.12
CA PHE A 223 -2.64 13.02 -10.18
C PHE A 223 -2.08 14.40 -10.55
N LEU A 224 -0.77 14.51 -10.76
CA LEU A 224 -0.10 15.76 -11.14
C LEU A 224 -0.60 16.28 -12.49
N SER A 225 -0.91 15.40 -13.43
CA SER A 225 -1.43 15.79 -14.75
C SER A 225 -2.89 16.25 -14.70
N LEU A 226 -3.69 15.78 -13.74
CA LEU A 226 -5.09 16.19 -13.55
C LEU A 226 -5.22 17.55 -12.85
N VAL A 227 -4.37 17.80 -11.84
CA VAL A 227 -4.32 19.06 -11.08
C VAL A 227 -3.46 20.13 -11.79
N GLY A 228 -2.50 19.69 -12.61
CA GLY A 228 -1.52 20.53 -13.28
C GLY A 228 -2.11 21.60 -14.22
N PRO A 229 -1.35 22.66 -14.53
CA PRO A 229 0.05 22.87 -14.16
C PRO A 229 0.23 23.34 -12.69
N VAL A 230 1.23 22.79 -12.00
CA VAL A 230 1.58 23.13 -10.60
C VAL A 230 3.10 23.33 -10.46
N ARG A 231 3.56 23.85 -9.30
CA ARG A 231 4.99 24.07 -9.04
C ARG A 231 5.77 22.76 -9.19
N GLY A 232 6.78 22.76 -10.06
CA GLY A 232 7.60 21.57 -10.33
C GLY A 232 6.98 20.59 -11.33
N TRP A 233 5.76 20.84 -11.82
CA TRP A 233 5.10 20.02 -12.83
C TRP A 233 4.42 20.91 -13.89
N PRO A 234 5.13 21.29 -14.96
CA PRO A 234 4.63 22.25 -15.95
C PRO A 234 3.58 21.63 -16.89
N TRP A 235 3.43 20.31 -16.88
CA TRP A 235 2.50 19.59 -17.73
C TRP A 235 1.13 19.45 -17.08
N GLY A 236 0.08 19.44 -17.87
CA GLY A 236 -1.28 19.20 -17.39
C GLY A 236 -2.17 18.76 -18.54
N LEU A 237 -3.24 18.03 -18.23
CA LEU A 237 -4.25 17.61 -19.20
C LEU A 237 -5.22 18.75 -19.57
N GLY A 238 -5.01 19.95 -19.02
CA GLY A 238 -5.90 21.11 -19.18
C GLY A 238 -7.25 20.93 -18.48
N THR A 239 -7.33 19.99 -17.52
CA THR A 239 -8.53 19.70 -16.74
C THR A 239 -8.68 20.62 -15.53
N HIS A 240 -7.56 21.07 -14.93
CA HIS A 240 -7.53 21.94 -13.74
C HIS A 240 -8.46 21.46 -12.62
N MET A 241 -8.40 20.16 -12.31
CA MET A 241 -9.25 19.56 -11.29
C MET A 241 -8.79 19.97 -9.88
N SER A 242 -9.74 20.00 -8.95
CA SER A 242 -9.46 20.03 -7.52
C SER A 242 -8.66 18.80 -7.09
N GLU A 243 -7.82 18.95 -6.07
CA GLU A 243 -7.01 17.84 -5.54
C GLU A 243 -7.89 16.67 -5.08
N ASP A 244 -9.04 16.96 -4.46
CA ASP A 244 -9.98 15.95 -3.98
C ASP A 244 -10.61 15.16 -5.14
N ALA A 245 -11.04 15.83 -6.22
CA ALA A 245 -11.55 15.16 -7.42
C ALA A 245 -10.47 14.28 -8.08
N ALA A 246 -9.24 14.79 -8.17
CA ALA A 246 -8.11 14.05 -8.72
C ALA A 246 -7.78 12.81 -7.87
N ILE A 247 -7.82 12.92 -6.54
CA ILE A 247 -7.63 11.78 -5.62
C ILE A 247 -8.69 10.71 -5.86
N VAL A 248 -9.97 11.08 -5.97
CA VAL A 248 -11.06 10.12 -6.21
C VAL A 248 -10.86 9.41 -7.55
N LEU A 249 -10.52 10.14 -8.60
CA LEU A 249 -10.28 9.54 -9.92
C LEU A 249 -9.07 8.60 -9.90
N CYS A 250 -7.98 8.99 -9.25
CA CYS A 250 -6.82 8.14 -9.01
C CYS A 250 -7.18 6.89 -8.20
N ALA A 251 -8.07 7.00 -7.22
CA ALA A 251 -8.53 5.87 -6.41
C ALA A 251 -9.32 4.88 -7.27
N VAL A 252 -10.21 5.35 -8.15
CA VAL A 252 -10.93 4.48 -9.10
C VAL A 252 -9.97 3.70 -9.98
N VAL A 253 -8.96 4.36 -10.55
CA VAL A 253 -7.93 3.70 -11.37
C VAL A 253 -7.18 2.65 -10.56
N ALA A 254 -6.73 2.99 -9.34
CA ALA A 254 -6.05 2.05 -8.46
C ALA A 254 -6.94 0.85 -8.09
N ILE A 255 -8.23 1.07 -7.78
CA ILE A 255 -9.19 0.01 -7.46
C ILE A 255 -9.31 -0.97 -8.63
N VAL A 256 -9.48 -0.46 -9.86
CA VAL A 256 -9.56 -1.30 -11.06
C VAL A 256 -8.29 -2.14 -11.23
N SER A 257 -7.11 -1.55 -11.05
CA SER A 257 -5.84 -2.28 -11.15
C SER A 257 -5.67 -3.35 -10.07
N PHE A 258 -6.04 -3.05 -8.82
CA PHE A 258 -5.92 -3.99 -7.70
C PHE A 258 -6.94 -5.13 -7.78
N VAL A 259 -8.18 -4.82 -8.18
CA VAL A 259 -9.21 -5.83 -8.48
C VAL A 259 -8.76 -6.71 -9.64
N GLY A 260 -8.28 -6.11 -10.74
CA GLY A 260 -7.75 -6.84 -11.88
C GLY A 260 -6.59 -7.78 -11.50
N ARG A 261 -5.65 -7.31 -10.67
CA ARG A 261 -4.58 -8.12 -10.09
C ARG A 261 -5.12 -9.31 -9.32
N THR A 262 -6.12 -9.10 -8.45
CA THR A 262 -6.73 -10.17 -7.65
C THR A 262 -7.44 -11.19 -8.54
N VAL A 263 -8.20 -10.74 -9.54
CA VAL A 263 -8.87 -11.63 -10.52
C VAL A 263 -7.85 -12.44 -11.31
N TYR A 264 -6.78 -11.81 -11.78
CA TYR A 264 -5.74 -12.49 -12.54
C TYR A 264 -4.99 -13.53 -11.68
N ASN A 265 -4.60 -13.18 -10.46
CA ASN A 265 -3.79 -14.05 -9.60
C ASN A 265 -4.58 -15.19 -8.96
N LEU A 266 -5.86 -15.00 -8.65
CA LEU A 266 -6.66 -15.93 -7.83
C LEU A 266 -7.97 -16.40 -8.50
N GLY A 267 -8.42 -15.75 -9.57
CA GLY A 267 -9.67 -16.11 -10.26
C GLY A 267 -9.59 -17.35 -11.15
N GLY A 268 -8.39 -17.75 -11.57
CA GLY A 268 -8.17 -18.92 -12.44
C GLY A 268 -7.93 -20.24 -11.70
N THR A 269 -7.81 -20.23 -10.37
CA THR A 269 -7.64 -21.44 -9.58
C THR A 269 -9.01 -22.02 -9.22
N GLU A 270 -9.67 -22.66 -10.17
CA GLU A 270 -10.62 -23.72 -9.79
C GLU A 270 -9.79 -24.78 -9.05
N GLU A 271 -10.09 -25.00 -7.76
CA GLU A 271 -9.50 -26.13 -7.06
C GLU A 271 -9.82 -27.38 -7.89
N PRO A 272 -8.83 -28.19 -8.30
CA PRO A 272 -9.13 -29.46 -8.92
C PRO A 272 -9.91 -30.25 -7.87
N VAL A 273 -11.21 -30.45 -8.13
CA VAL A 273 -12.09 -31.32 -7.36
C VAL A 273 -11.30 -32.59 -7.12
N LYS A 274 -10.83 -32.79 -5.88
CA LYS A 274 -10.08 -33.98 -5.50
C LYS A 274 -11.00 -35.15 -5.81
N LYS A 275 -10.78 -35.82 -6.95
CA LYS A 275 -11.39 -37.10 -7.25
C LYS A 275 -10.96 -38.01 -6.11
N SER A 276 -11.91 -38.28 -5.21
CA SER A 276 -11.83 -39.27 -4.16
C SER A 276 -11.25 -40.54 -4.76
N SER A 277 -9.95 -40.75 -4.55
CA SER A 277 -9.30 -42.01 -4.83
C SER A 277 -9.89 -42.99 -3.84
N LYS A 278 -10.90 -43.74 -4.32
CA LYS A 278 -11.46 -44.91 -3.64
C LYS A 278 -10.28 -45.77 -3.18
N LYS A 279 -10.06 -45.74 -1.87
CA LYS A 279 -9.18 -46.64 -1.13
C LYS A 279 -9.64 -48.06 -1.46
N LYS A 280 -8.96 -48.73 -2.41
CA LYS A 280 -9.14 -50.17 -2.63
C LYS A 280 -8.65 -50.87 -1.37
N SER A 281 -9.61 -51.24 -0.53
CA SER A 281 -9.44 -52.33 0.43
C SER A 281 -9.03 -53.57 -0.37
N LYS A 282 -7.76 -53.95 -0.29
CA LYS A 282 -7.33 -55.32 -0.56
C LYS A 282 -7.20 -55.99 0.80
N LYS A 283 -8.26 -56.71 1.17
CA LYS A 283 -8.18 -57.90 2.04
C LYS A 283 -7.63 -59.05 1.20
N ALA A 284 -6.65 -59.75 1.78
CA ALA A 284 -6.19 -61.12 1.56
C ALA A 284 -4.66 -61.13 1.62
#